data_AF-A0A8C5B7E2-F1
#
_entry.id   AF-A0A8C5B7E2-F1
#
_cell.length_a   1.000
_cell.length_b   1.000
_cell.length_c   1.000
_cell.angle_alpha   90.00
_cell.angle_beta   90.00
_cell.angle_gamma   90.00
#
_symmetry.space_group_name_H-M   'P 1'
#
loop_
_entity.id
_entity.type
_entity.pdbx_description
1 polymer ?
#
loop_
_entity_poly.entity_id
_entity_poly.type
_entity_poly.pdbx_seq_one_letter_code
_entity_poly.pdbx_strand_id
1 'polypeptide(L)'
;MELKVWVDGVQRIVCGVTEFTTCQEVVIALAQAIGRAGRYTLIERWRESERHLSPHESPVASLNTWGQYASDVQLVLQRTGPSLSERPGSEGPARLPERGLYRQSLPPLLYTEGRLQLPSY
;
A
#
# COMPACT_ATOMS: atom_id res chain seq x y z
N MET A 1 -0.79 -24.58 1.31
CA MET A 1 -0.95 -24.57 -0.16
C MET A 1 0.13 -23.68 -0.77
N GLU A 2 0.47 -23.88 -2.04
CA GLU A 2 1.39 -23.01 -2.79
C GLU A 2 0.61 -22.35 -3.92
N LEU A 3 0.68 -21.02 -4.05
CA LEU A 3 0.04 -20.29 -5.16
C LEU A 3 1.10 -19.80 -6.13
N LYS A 4 0.96 -20.12 -7.42
CA LYS A 4 1.79 -19.55 -8.49
C LYS A 4 1.16 -18.24 -8.97
N VAL A 5 1.85 -17.13 -8.76
CA VAL A 5 1.39 -15.80 -9.14
C VAL A 5 2.43 -15.12 -10.03
N TRP A 6 1.99 -14.59 -11.17
CA TRP A 6 2.79 -13.79 -12.07
C TRP A 6 2.78 -12.32 -11.65
N VAL A 7 3.97 -11.75 -11.54
CA VAL A 7 4.19 -10.37 -11.12
C VAL A 7 5.17 -9.74 -12.09
N ASP A 8 4.75 -8.71 -12.83
CA ASP A 8 5.65 -7.95 -13.72
C ASP A 8 6.37 -8.85 -14.76
N GLY A 9 5.72 -9.92 -15.20
CA GLY A 9 6.29 -10.92 -16.11
C GLY A 9 7.16 -12.00 -15.44
N VAL A 10 7.29 -11.99 -14.11
CA VAL A 10 8.04 -12.98 -13.34
C VAL A 10 7.10 -13.86 -12.52
N GLN A 11 7.27 -15.19 -12.61
CA GLN A 11 6.51 -16.12 -11.79
C GLN A 11 7.06 -16.16 -10.36
N ARG A 12 6.20 -15.94 -9.37
CA ARG A 12 6.49 -16.02 -7.94
C ARG A 12 5.58 -17.04 -7.27
N ILE A 13 6.11 -17.70 -6.25
CA ILE A 13 5.34 -18.66 -5.44
C ILE A 13 5.07 -18.04 -4.08
N VAL A 14 3.79 -18.01 -3.70
CA VAL A 14 3.36 -17.62 -2.36
C VAL A 14 3.15 -18.89 -1.56
N CYS A 15 3.93 -19.04 -0.48
CA CYS A 15 3.81 -20.15 0.46
C CYS A 15 2.89 -19.74 1.62
N GLY A 16 2.12 -20.70 2.17
CA GLY A 16 1.29 -20.48 3.35
C GLY A 16 -0.11 -19.91 3.07
N VAL A 17 -0.54 -19.87 1.81
CA VAL A 17 -1.93 -19.57 1.45
C VAL A 17 -2.87 -20.68 1.96
N THR A 18 -3.99 -20.24 2.52
CA THR A 18 -5.09 -21.09 2.99
C THR A 18 -6.41 -20.62 2.38
N GLU A 19 -7.49 -21.37 2.62
CA GLU A 19 -8.85 -21.01 2.20
C GLU A 19 -9.38 -19.72 2.86
N PHE A 20 -8.84 -19.35 4.02
CA PHE A 20 -9.17 -18.13 4.75
C PHE A 20 -8.39 -16.92 4.26
N THR A 21 -7.29 -17.14 3.54
CA THR A 21 -6.48 -16.04 3.02
C THR A 21 -7.25 -15.33 1.91
N THR A 22 -7.44 -14.03 2.06
CA THR A 22 -8.14 -13.22 1.06
C THR A 22 -7.21 -12.79 -0.07
N CYS A 23 -7.76 -12.49 -1.25
CA CYS A 23 -6.98 -11.94 -2.36
C CYS A 23 -6.29 -10.64 -1.95
N GLN A 24 -6.94 -9.83 -1.09
CA GLN A 24 -6.33 -8.64 -0.51
C GLN A 24 -5.06 -8.96 0.28
N GLU A 25 -5.06 -9.96 1.16
CA GLU A 25 -3.87 -10.34 1.94
C GLU A 25 -2.74 -10.83 1.03
N VAL A 26 -3.05 -11.64 0.02
CA VAL A 26 -2.05 -12.10 -0.96
C VAL A 26 -1.47 -10.93 -1.74
N VAL A 27 -2.31 -10.00 -2.21
CA VAL A 27 -1.89 -8.76 -2.86
C VAL A 27 -0.94 -7.96 -1.96
N ILE A 28 -1.30 -7.77 -0.68
CA ILE A 28 -0.50 -7.01 0.28
C ILE A 28 0.85 -7.70 0.52
N ALA A 29 0.85 -9.00 0.78
CA ALA A 29 2.07 -9.78 1.01
C ALA A 29 3.00 -9.72 -0.20
N LEU A 30 2.46 -9.87 -1.41
CA LEU A 30 3.22 -9.72 -2.65
C LEU A 30 3.77 -8.30 -2.79
N ALA A 31 2.93 -7.28 -2.65
CA ALA A 31 3.34 -5.88 -2.76
C ALA A 31 4.46 -5.52 -1.76
N GLN A 32 4.35 -6.01 -0.53
CA GLN A 32 5.38 -5.85 0.52
C GLN A 32 6.67 -6.60 0.15
N ALA A 33 6.58 -7.84 -0.33
CA ALA A 33 7.75 -8.62 -0.75
C ALA A 33 8.48 -8.02 -1.96
N ILE A 34 7.75 -7.34 -2.85
CA ILE A 34 8.32 -6.61 -4.01
C ILE A 34 8.80 -5.20 -3.59
N GLY A 35 8.38 -4.71 -2.43
CA GLY A 35 8.68 -3.35 -1.96
C GLY A 35 7.99 -2.25 -2.78
N ARG A 36 6.91 -2.58 -3.50
CA ARG A 36 6.18 -1.64 -4.36
C ARG A 36 4.79 -1.39 -3.79
N ALA A 37 4.57 -0.22 -3.21
CA ALA A 37 3.25 0.20 -2.73
C ALA A 37 2.33 0.63 -3.89
N GLY A 38 1.06 0.21 -3.84
CA GLY A 38 0.09 0.55 -4.88
C GLY A 38 -1.23 -0.19 -4.72
N ARG A 39 -2.19 0.18 -5.56
CA ARG A 39 -3.45 -0.56 -5.71
C ARG A 39 -3.25 -1.67 -6.72
N TYR A 40 -3.25 -2.91 -6.24
CA TYR A 40 -3.19 -4.09 -7.09
C TYR A 40 -4.48 -4.89 -7.00
N THR A 41 -4.76 -5.58 -8.10
CA THR A 41 -5.83 -6.55 -8.25
C THR A 41 -5.20 -7.87 -8.66
N LEU A 42 -5.77 -8.95 -8.15
CA LEU A 42 -5.40 -10.29 -8.53
C LEU A 42 -6.32 -10.70 -9.69
N ILE A 43 -5.73 -11.13 -10.80
CA ILE A 43 -6.44 -11.53 -12.01
C ILE A 43 -6.19 -13.01 -12.22
N GLU A 44 -7.23 -13.77 -12.48
CA GLU A 44 -7.10 -15.15 -12.94
C GLU A 44 -7.21 -15.18 -14.46
N ARG A 45 -6.14 -15.63 -15.12
CA ARG A 45 -6.04 -15.77 -16.56
C ARG A 45 -6.14 -17.23 -16.92
N TRP A 46 -7.15 -17.58 -17.69
CA TRP A 46 -7.38 -18.93 -18.20
C TRP A 46 -7.50 -18.89 -19.71
N ARG A 47 -6.52 -19.45 -20.42
CA ARG A 47 -6.41 -19.44 -21.89
C ARG A 47 -6.48 -18.01 -22.46
N GLU A 48 -7.68 -17.59 -22.83
CA GLU A 48 -8.03 -16.32 -23.48
C GLU A 48 -9.04 -15.50 -22.65
N SER A 49 -9.42 -16.00 -21.47
CA SER A 49 -10.29 -15.34 -20.51
C SER A 49 -9.48 -14.79 -19.34
N GLU A 50 -9.71 -13.53 -18.99
CA GLU A 50 -9.10 -12.86 -17.86
C GLU A 50 -10.22 -12.36 -16.94
N ARG A 51 -10.22 -12.78 -15.67
CA ARG A 51 -11.22 -12.37 -14.68
C ARG A 51 -10.55 -11.70 -13.51
N HIS A 52 -11.09 -10.54 -13.11
CA HIS A 52 -10.60 -9.81 -11.94
C HIS A 52 -11.24 -10.41 -10.68
N LEU A 53 -10.40 -10.78 -9.72
CA LEU A 53 -10.85 -11.26 -8.42
C LEU A 53 -11.17 -10.09 -7.49
N SER A 54 -12.26 -10.24 -6.74
CA SER A 54 -12.63 -9.27 -5.72
C SER A 54 -11.66 -9.35 -4.53
N PRO A 55 -11.39 -8.24 -3.82
CA PRO A 55 -10.48 -8.24 -2.68
C PRO A 55 -10.96 -9.14 -1.51
N HIS A 56 -12.27 -9.36 -1.41
CA HIS A 56 -12.90 -10.21 -0.40
C HIS A 56 -12.99 -11.69 -0.81
N GLU A 57 -12.68 -12.03 -2.06
CA GLU A 57 -12.65 -13.42 -2.50
C GLU A 57 -11.36 -14.10 -2.04
N SER A 58 -11.41 -15.41 -1.80
CA SER A 58 -10.22 -16.21 -1.51
C SER A 58 -9.63 -16.75 -2.81
N PRO A 59 -8.33 -16.57 -3.10
CA PRO A 59 -7.74 -17.05 -4.34
C PRO A 59 -7.77 -18.58 -4.44
N VAL A 60 -7.76 -19.26 -3.29
CA VAL A 60 -7.95 -20.72 -3.21
C VAL A 60 -9.38 -21.10 -3.58
N ALA A 61 -10.40 -20.34 -3.15
CA ALA A 61 -11.80 -20.61 -3.51
C ALA A 61 -12.05 -20.37 -5.01
N SER A 62 -11.43 -19.34 -5.58
CA SER A 62 -11.51 -19.08 -7.02
C SER A 62 -10.84 -20.20 -7.82
N LEU A 63 -9.61 -20.60 -7.45
CA LEU A 63 -8.96 -21.77 -8.05
C LEU A 63 -9.80 -23.05 -7.89
N ASN A 64 -10.40 -23.26 -6.73
CA ASN A 64 -11.25 -24.43 -6.50
C ASN A 64 -12.51 -24.41 -7.36
N THR A 65 -13.05 -23.23 -7.69
CA THR A 65 -14.16 -23.06 -8.63
C THR A 65 -13.81 -23.57 -10.03
N TRP A 66 -12.54 -23.44 -10.44
CA TRP A 66 -12.05 -24.03 -11.70
C TRP A 66 -11.83 -25.54 -11.62
N GLY A 67 -11.71 -26.11 -10.42
CA GLY A 67 -11.57 -27.56 -10.18
C GLY A 67 -10.39 -28.16 -10.94
N GLN A 68 -10.67 -29.03 -11.92
CA GLN A 68 -9.65 -29.69 -12.74
C GLN A 68 -8.84 -28.72 -13.62
N TYR A 69 -9.40 -27.54 -13.94
CA TYR A 69 -8.72 -26.53 -14.75
C TYR A 69 -7.85 -25.59 -13.92
N ALA A 70 -7.84 -25.72 -12.60
CA ALA A 70 -7.04 -24.87 -11.71
C ALA A 70 -5.53 -24.92 -12.02
N SER A 71 -5.04 -26.01 -12.64
CA SER A 71 -3.65 -26.12 -13.08
C SER A 71 -3.31 -25.25 -14.30
N ASP A 72 -4.30 -24.97 -15.16
CA ASP A 72 -4.15 -24.12 -16.35
C ASP A 72 -4.44 -22.64 -16.07
N VAL A 73 -5.08 -22.35 -14.93
CA VAL A 73 -5.35 -20.98 -14.49
C VAL A 73 -4.08 -20.36 -13.95
N GLN A 74 -3.73 -19.19 -14.47
CA GLN A 74 -2.60 -18.40 -14.03
C GLN A 74 -3.08 -17.19 -13.27
N LEU A 75 -2.61 -17.03 -12.04
CA LEU A 75 -2.90 -15.83 -11.26
C LEU A 75 -1.88 -14.76 -11.61
N VAL A 76 -2.33 -13.56 -11.91
CA VAL A 76 -1.51 -12.42 -12.34
C VAL A 76 -1.83 -11.24 -11.43
N LEU A 77 -0.80 -10.63 -10.86
CA LEU A 77 -0.93 -9.41 -10.08
C LEU A 77 -0.88 -8.20 -11.02
N GLN A 78 -2.02 -7.53 -11.20
CA GLN A 78 -2.13 -6.34 -12.04
C GLN A 78 -2.29 -5.08 -11.19
N ARG A 79 -1.67 -3.98 -11.63
CA ARG A 79 -1.80 -2.67 -10.97
C ARG A 79 -2.98 -1.91 -11.55
N THR A 80 -3.99 -1.60 -10.75
CA THR A 80 -5.30 -1.07 -11.21
C THR A 80 -5.42 0.45 -11.07
N GLY A 81 -4.45 1.14 -10.47
CA GLY A 81 -4.49 2.61 -10.37
C GLY A 81 -3.13 3.27 -10.21
N PRO A 82 -3.05 4.59 -10.42
CA PRO A 82 -1.85 5.36 -10.12
C PRO A 82 -1.59 5.24 -8.62
N SER A 83 -0.45 4.65 -8.26
CA SER A 83 0.02 4.66 -6.88
C SER A 83 0.15 6.13 -6.46
N LEU A 84 -0.65 6.57 -5.47
CA LEU A 84 -0.53 7.90 -4.86
C LEU A 84 0.76 8.06 -4.03
N SER A 85 1.79 7.29 -4.33
CA SER A 85 3.12 7.43 -3.80
C SER A 85 4.10 6.82 -4.78
N GLU A 86 4.47 7.62 -5.77
CA GLU A 86 5.79 7.54 -6.35
C GLU A 86 6.81 7.75 -5.22
N ARG A 87 7.36 6.67 -4.68
CA ARG A 87 8.74 6.70 -4.20
C ARG A 87 9.54 5.81 -5.14
N PRO A 88 10.16 6.38 -6.20
CA PRO A 88 11.29 5.71 -6.84
C PRO A 88 12.29 5.33 -5.74
N GLY A 89 12.98 4.21 -5.94
CA GLY A 89 13.88 3.61 -4.95
C GLY A 89 14.71 4.65 -4.19
N SER A 90 14.57 4.65 -2.88
CA SER A 90 15.55 5.23 -1.98
C SER A 90 15.38 4.53 -0.66
N GLU A 91 16.33 3.63 -0.41
CA GLU A 91 16.71 3.14 0.89
C GLU A 91 16.51 4.23 1.96
N GLY A 92 15.70 3.94 2.96
CA GLY A 92 15.52 4.83 4.09
C GLY A 92 14.98 3.99 5.23
N PRO A 93 15.80 3.68 6.26
CA PRO A 93 15.35 2.82 7.34
C PRO A 93 14.23 3.54 8.10
N ALA A 94 13.20 2.78 8.42
CA ALA A 94 12.10 3.19 9.29
C ALA A 94 12.63 3.80 10.60
N ARG A 95 12.42 5.11 10.84
CA ARG A 95 12.53 5.72 12.17
C ARG A 95 11.59 6.92 12.34
N LEU A 96 10.62 6.75 13.24
CA LEU A 96 9.88 7.71 14.09
C LEU A 96 8.98 8.80 13.44
N PRO A 97 7.73 8.96 13.94
CA PRO A 97 7.00 10.20 13.85
C PRO A 97 7.29 11.04 15.11
N GLU A 98 8.40 11.75 15.15
CA GLU A 98 8.60 12.80 16.16
C GLU A 98 9.35 13.98 15.56
N ARG A 99 8.63 15.10 15.37
CA ARG A 99 9.02 16.47 15.72
C ARG A 99 8.35 17.49 14.81
N GLY A 100 7.41 18.23 15.41
CA GLY A 100 6.86 19.46 14.83
C GLY A 100 6.27 20.42 15.87
N LEU A 101 6.55 20.25 17.16
CA LEU A 101 6.24 21.26 18.18
C LEU A 101 7.40 22.25 18.30
N TYR A 102 7.66 23.06 17.28
CA TYR A 102 8.54 24.21 17.44
C TYR A 102 8.43 25.23 16.31
N ARG A 103 7.40 26.09 16.33
CA ARG A 103 7.50 27.45 15.77
C ARG A 103 6.33 28.35 16.18
N GLN A 104 6.32 28.75 17.45
CA GLN A 104 5.79 30.08 17.78
C GLN A 104 6.83 30.80 18.64
N SER A 105 7.90 31.21 17.97
CA SER A 105 8.79 32.25 18.46
C SER A 105 7.96 33.53 18.59
N LEU A 106 7.82 34.03 19.82
CA LEU A 106 7.27 35.36 20.12
C LEU A 106 8.03 36.43 19.32
N PRO A 107 7.36 37.48 18.78
CA PRO A 107 8.06 38.65 18.28
C PRO A 107 8.69 39.42 19.45
N PRO A 108 10.00 39.71 19.42
CA PRO A 108 10.60 40.64 20.35
C PRO A 108 10.44 42.07 19.82
N LEU A 109 10.45 43.01 20.78
CA LEU A 109 10.67 44.45 20.62
C LEU A 109 9.44 45.32 20.34
N LEU A 110 9.02 46.04 21.37
CA LEU A 110 9.28 47.49 21.39
C LEU A 110 9.39 47.95 22.84
N TYR A 111 10.64 48.01 23.31
CA TYR A 111 11.02 48.87 24.42
C TYR A 111 11.12 50.29 23.84
N THR A 112 10.18 51.15 24.22
CA THR A 112 10.33 52.61 24.13
C THR A 112 9.85 53.22 25.42
N GLU A 113 10.84 53.67 26.19
CA GLU A 113 10.74 54.63 27.29
C GLU A 113 9.95 55.89 26.88
N GLY A 114 9.34 56.55 27.86
CA GLY A 114 8.79 57.90 27.70
C GLY A 114 7.41 58.05 28.32
N ARG A 115 7.30 58.25 29.63
CA ARG A 115 7.33 59.58 30.26
C ARG A 115 6.01 60.35 30.06
N LEU A 116 5.31 60.44 31.19
CA LEU A 116 4.45 61.54 31.67
C LEU A 116 2.99 61.68 31.19
N GLN A 117 2.19 61.98 32.22
CA GLN A 117 0.99 62.84 32.24
C GLN A 117 -0.37 62.14 32.13
N LEU A 118 -0.93 61.82 33.30
CA LEU A 118 -2.38 61.86 33.50
C LEU A 118 -2.73 63.25 34.07
N PRO A 119 -3.52 64.08 33.37
CA PRO A 119 -4.14 65.24 33.99
C PRO A 119 -5.35 64.83 34.84
N SER A 120 -5.45 65.51 35.96
CA SER A 120 -6.50 65.48 36.98
C SER A 120 -7.90 65.79 36.43
N TYR A 121 -8.92 65.13 36.97
CA TYR A 121 -9.95 65.78 37.79
C TYR A 121 -10.64 64.74 38.68
#